data_AF-A0AAQ3RUM5-F1
#
_entry.id   AF-A0AAQ3RUM5-F1
#
_cell.length_a   1.000
_cell.length_b   1.000
_cell.length_c   1.000
_cell.angle_alpha   90.00
_cell.angle_beta   90.00
_cell.angle_gamma   90.00
#
_symmetry.space_group_name_H-M   'P 1'
#
loop_
_entity.id
_entity.type
_entity.pdbx_description
1 polymer ?
#
loop_
_entity_poly.entity_id
_entity_poly.type
_entity_poly.pdbx_seq_one_letter_code
_entity_poly.pdbx_strand_id
1 'polypeptide(L)'
;MLNEFISHLERQPRNKDRRIAWLKYADSLFNGVGVVLLAHFRRIFPLFFQWMHADDDETITLPISRGILNFEVTELNLGFPLKWQNGLVDELAVVYKEAALRTAREDIRANICQILILLQESKGLHFDAAWDKHRSDPDLTTLNLSLSRRSNTKTVPSEDCLQQGSVPVQ
;
A
#
# COMPACT_ATOMS: atom_id res chain seq x y z
N MET A 1 -2.31 -25.58 10.59
CA MET A 1 -3.11 -25.18 9.39
C MET A 1 -2.50 -24.00 8.63
N LEU A 2 -2.33 -22.80 9.22
CA LEU A 2 -1.79 -21.63 8.50
C LEU A 2 -0.40 -21.90 7.87
N ASN A 3 0.52 -22.49 8.63
CA ASN A 3 1.86 -22.87 8.14
C ASN A 3 1.83 -23.80 6.93
N GLU A 4 0.94 -24.78 6.95
CA GLU A 4 0.77 -25.75 5.87
C GLU A 4 0.16 -25.10 4.63
N PHE A 5 -0.82 -24.24 4.83
CA PHE A 5 -1.43 -23.45 3.76
C PHE A 5 -0.43 -22.52 3.09
N ILE A 6 0.42 -21.82 3.86
CA ILE A 6 1.51 -20.99 3.33
C ILE A 6 2.52 -21.86 2.58
N SER A 7 2.87 -23.02 3.12
CA SER A 7 3.78 -23.96 2.43
C SER A 7 3.19 -24.45 1.10
N HIS A 8 1.88 -24.60 1.01
CA HIS A 8 1.19 -24.94 -0.24
C HIS A 8 1.20 -23.80 -1.27
N LEU A 9 1.17 -22.55 -0.82
CA LEU A 9 1.32 -21.39 -1.69
C LEU A 9 2.75 -21.24 -2.20
N GLU A 10 3.75 -21.41 -1.33
CA GLU A 10 5.17 -21.33 -1.73
C GLU A 10 5.55 -22.41 -2.74
N ARG A 11 4.95 -23.61 -2.64
CA ARG A 11 5.18 -24.69 -3.62
C ARG A 11 4.51 -24.41 -4.97
N GLN A 12 3.39 -23.70 -4.97
CA GLN A 12 2.59 -23.46 -6.18
C GLN A 12 2.11 -22.00 -6.25
N PRO A 13 3.04 -21.02 -6.29
CA PRO A 13 2.67 -19.60 -6.18
C PRO A 13 1.95 -19.11 -7.44
N ARG A 14 2.10 -19.83 -8.57
CA ARG A 14 1.44 -19.53 -9.83
C ARG A 14 0.06 -20.17 -10.00
N ASN A 15 -0.39 -21.00 -9.05
CA ASN A 15 -1.69 -21.65 -9.16
C ASN A 15 -2.82 -20.66 -8.85
N LYS A 16 -3.60 -20.31 -9.88
CA LYS A 16 -4.67 -19.30 -9.80
C LYS A 16 -5.70 -19.61 -8.71
N ASP A 17 -6.24 -20.82 -8.68
CA ASP A 17 -7.29 -21.20 -7.72
C ASP A 17 -6.79 -21.09 -6.28
N ARG A 18 -5.53 -21.48 -6.03
CA ARG A 18 -4.90 -21.36 -4.72
C ARG A 18 -4.66 -19.91 -4.31
N ARG A 19 -4.21 -19.06 -5.22
CA ARG A 19 -4.06 -17.62 -4.97
C ARG A 19 -5.40 -16.99 -4.58
N ILE A 20 -6.42 -17.21 -5.41
CA ILE A 20 -7.75 -16.63 -5.22
C ILE A 20 -8.37 -17.14 -3.92
N ALA A 21 -8.28 -18.45 -3.65
CA ALA A 21 -8.76 -19.01 -2.40
C ALA A 21 -8.07 -18.33 -1.21
N TRP A 22 -6.74 -18.23 -1.22
CA TRP A 22 -6.01 -17.54 -0.16
C TRP A 22 -6.46 -16.09 0.00
N LEU A 23 -6.56 -15.33 -1.09
CA LEU A 23 -6.95 -13.91 -1.08
C LEU A 23 -8.35 -13.69 -0.51
N LYS A 24 -9.30 -14.60 -0.80
CA LYS A 24 -10.66 -14.56 -0.25
C LYS A 24 -10.69 -14.81 1.26
N TYR A 25 -9.81 -15.67 1.78
CA TYR A 25 -9.72 -15.97 3.21
C TYR A 25 -8.78 -15.05 3.98
N ALA A 26 -7.88 -14.34 3.29
CA ALA A 26 -6.83 -13.53 3.87
C ALA A 26 -7.40 -12.48 4.83
N ASP A 27 -8.46 -11.78 4.43
CA ASP A 27 -9.10 -10.73 5.24
C ASP A 27 -9.57 -11.26 6.61
N SER A 28 -10.32 -12.37 6.61
CA SER A 28 -10.75 -13.05 7.84
C SER A 28 -9.58 -13.57 8.68
N LEU A 29 -8.50 -14.02 8.04
CA LEU A 29 -7.29 -14.46 8.74
C LEU A 29 -6.56 -13.27 9.39
N PHE A 30 -6.41 -12.15 8.69
CA PHE A 30 -5.79 -10.94 9.23
C PHE A 30 -6.59 -10.39 10.42
N ASN A 31 -7.92 -10.37 10.32
CA ASN A 31 -8.79 -9.89 11.40
C ASN A 31 -8.83 -10.85 12.61
N GLY A 32 -8.71 -12.16 12.39
CA GLY A 32 -8.81 -13.17 13.47
C GLY A 32 -7.49 -13.58 14.12
N VAL A 33 -6.36 -13.51 13.40
CA VAL A 33 -5.05 -14.03 13.86
C VAL A 33 -3.87 -13.09 13.56
N GLY A 34 -4.11 -11.78 13.48
CA GLY A 34 -3.14 -10.76 13.03
C GLY A 34 -1.71 -10.91 13.56
N VAL A 35 -1.51 -11.17 14.86
CA VAL A 35 -0.17 -11.36 15.45
C VAL A 35 0.54 -12.62 14.94
N VAL A 36 -0.18 -13.70 14.65
CA VAL A 36 0.39 -14.94 14.10
C VAL A 36 0.81 -14.76 12.64
N LEU A 37 0.15 -13.87 11.90
CA LEU A 37 0.50 -13.53 10.52
C LEU A 37 1.81 -12.75 10.43
N LEU A 38 2.16 -11.92 11.41
CA LEU A 38 3.47 -11.26 11.50
C LEU A 38 4.63 -12.28 11.45
N ALA A 39 4.50 -13.41 12.17
CA ALA A 39 5.52 -14.46 12.19
C ALA A 39 5.73 -15.13 10.81
N HIS A 40 4.73 -15.05 9.94
CA HIS A 40 4.78 -15.60 8.59
C HIS A 40 4.98 -14.53 7.52
N PHE A 41 5.10 -13.28 7.92
CA PHE A 41 5.07 -12.17 6.99
C PHE A 41 6.20 -12.23 5.96
N ARG A 42 7.41 -12.59 6.40
CA ARG A 42 8.57 -12.79 5.52
C ARG A 42 8.36 -13.83 4.41
N ARG A 43 7.40 -14.75 4.59
CA ARG A 43 7.02 -15.78 3.62
C ARG A 43 5.88 -15.34 2.72
N ILE A 44 4.92 -14.60 3.27
CA ILE A 44 3.72 -14.15 2.55
C ILE A 44 4.05 -12.97 1.64
N PHE A 45 4.88 -12.03 2.08
CA PHE A 45 5.13 -10.80 1.35
C PHE A 45 5.75 -10.98 -0.05
N PRO A 46 6.76 -11.84 -0.25
CA PRO A 46 7.28 -12.11 -1.58
C PRO A 46 6.22 -12.69 -2.53
N LEU A 47 5.26 -13.46 -2.00
CA LEU A 47 4.17 -14.01 -2.78
C LEU A 47 3.25 -12.89 -3.30
N PHE A 48 3.00 -11.86 -2.50
CA PHE A 48 2.22 -10.71 -2.96
C PHE A 48 2.89 -9.97 -4.12
N PHE A 49 4.21 -9.75 -4.06
CA PHE A 49 4.96 -9.16 -5.19
C PHE A 49 4.79 -10.00 -6.45
N GLN A 50 4.94 -11.31 -6.32
CA GLN A 50 4.75 -12.22 -7.43
C GLN A 50 3.30 -12.18 -7.99
N TRP A 51 2.31 -11.99 -7.13
CA TRP A 51 0.90 -11.99 -7.52
C TRP A 51 0.41 -10.65 -8.07
N MET A 52 1.06 -9.54 -7.73
CA MET A 52 0.78 -8.23 -8.34
C MET A 52 1.02 -8.22 -9.86
N HIS A 53 1.87 -9.11 -10.36
CA HIS A 53 2.13 -9.30 -11.79
C HIS A 53 1.42 -10.54 -12.38
N ALA A 54 0.45 -11.11 -11.67
CA ALA A 54 -0.30 -12.25 -12.18
C ALA A 54 -1.10 -11.87 -13.44
N ASP A 55 -1.22 -12.81 -14.35
CA ASP A 55 -1.84 -12.66 -15.67
C ASP A 55 -3.38 -12.56 -15.59
N ASP A 56 -3.98 -12.82 -14.43
CA ASP A 56 -5.43 -12.69 -14.20
C ASP A 56 -5.80 -11.48 -13.35
N ASP A 57 -6.81 -10.72 -13.82
CA ASP A 57 -7.27 -9.50 -13.17
C ASP A 57 -7.89 -9.76 -11.79
N GLU A 58 -8.49 -10.92 -11.54
CA GLU A 58 -9.07 -11.29 -10.23
C GLU A 58 -7.97 -11.34 -9.15
N THR A 59 -6.82 -11.92 -9.46
CA THR A 59 -5.65 -11.96 -8.56
C THR A 59 -5.06 -10.58 -8.33
N ILE A 60 -5.27 -9.56 -9.17
CA ILE A 60 -4.71 -8.21 -8.94
C ILE A 60 -5.71 -7.31 -8.23
N THR A 61 -6.99 -7.44 -8.55
CA THR A 61 -8.03 -6.64 -7.91
C THR A 61 -8.27 -7.08 -6.46
N LEU A 62 -8.18 -8.38 -6.14
CA LEU A 62 -8.43 -8.90 -4.79
C LEU A 62 -7.37 -8.54 -3.71
N PRO A 63 -6.04 -8.64 -3.94
CA PRO A 63 -5.02 -8.34 -2.95
C PRO A 63 -4.85 -6.84 -2.71
N ILE A 64 -4.97 -6.03 -3.76
CA ILE A 64 -4.66 -4.60 -3.68
C ILE A 64 -5.72 -3.88 -2.83
N SER A 65 -7.01 -4.24 -2.91
CA SER A 65 -8.05 -3.59 -2.09
C SER A 65 -8.12 -4.04 -0.62
N ARG A 66 -7.58 -5.21 -0.23
CA ARG A 66 -7.85 -5.78 1.12
C ARG A 66 -6.62 -6.28 1.87
N GLY A 67 -5.64 -6.87 1.18
CA GLY A 67 -4.49 -7.49 1.82
C GLY A 67 -3.47 -6.47 2.31
N ILE A 68 -3.17 -5.45 1.49
CA ILE A 68 -2.15 -4.44 1.79
C ILE A 68 -2.68 -3.37 2.77
N LEU A 69 -3.96 -3.01 2.63
CA LEU A 69 -4.70 -2.07 3.49
C LEU A 69 -4.79 -2.50 4.96
N ASN A 70 -5.17 -3.76 5.22
CA ASN A 70 -5.24 -4.30 6.60
C ASN A 70 -3.85 -4.50 7.21
N PHE A 71 -2.84 -4.65 6.36
CA PHE A 71 -1.47 -4.90 6.77
C PHE A 71 -0.77 -3.65 7.30
N GLU A 72 -0.99 -2.48 6.68
CA GLU A 72 -0.40 -1.21 7.13
C GLU A 72 -0.86 -0.79 8.54
N VAL A 73 -2.12 -1.05 8.90
CA VAL A 73 -2.66 -0.65 10.21
C VAL A 73 -2.01 -1.46 11.35
N THR A 74 -1.52 -2.68 11.08
CA THR A 74 -0.97 -3.56 12.11
C THR A 74 0.56 -3.46 12.22
N GLU A 75 1.27 -2.97 11.20
CA GLU A 75 2.73 -3.08 11.06
C GLU A 75 3.52 -1.75 11.04
N LEU A 76 2.96 -0.67 11.60
CA LEU A 76 3.70 0.59 11.75
C LEU A 76 4.79 0.59 12.85
N ASN A 77 4.88 -0.45 13.70
CA ASN A 77 5.80 -0.47 14.85
C ASN A 77 6.89 -1.57 14.85
N LEU A 78 6.90 -2.55 13.92
CA LEU A 78 7.65 -3.80 14.11
C LEU A 78 8.67 -4.16 13.00
N GLY A 79 9.48 -3.20 12.58
CA GLY A 79 10.80 -3.52 12.00
C GLY A 79 10.79 -4.10 10.58
N PHE A 80 9.97 -3.53 9.70
CA PHE A 80 10.08 -3.81 8.27
C PHE A 80 11.46 -3.38 7.73
N PRO A 81 12.20 -4.24 7.01
CA PRO A 81 13.40 -3.80 6.30
C PRO A 81 13.06 -2.70 5.30
N LEU A 82 13.69 -1.53 5.44
CA LEU A 82 13.52 -0.36 4.56
C LEU A 82 13.60 -0.71 3.06
N LYS A 83 14.44 -1.69 2.70
CA LYS A 83 14.57 -2.23 1.33
C LYS A 83 13.25 -2.74 0.72
N TRP A 84 12.33 -3.21 1.55
CA TRP A 84 11.05 -3.75 1.10
C TRP A 84 10.00 -2.65 0.94
N GLN A 85 10.12 -1.54 1.66
CA GLN A 85 9.26 -0.38 1.51
C GLN A 85 9.55 0.33 0.18
N ASN A 86 10.83 0.58 -0.12
CA ASN A 86 11.22 1.19 -1.39
C ASN A 86 10.84 0.30 -2.58
N GLY A 87 11.08 -1.02 -2.44
CA GLY A 87 10.67 -1.99 -3.46
C GLY A 87 9.15 -2.04 -3.68
N LEU A 88 8.34 -1.88 -2.63
CA LEU A 88 6.88 -1.87 -2.77
C LEU A 88 6.38 -0.66 -3.55
N VAL A 89 6.92 0.53 -3.25
CA VAL A 89 6.58 1.76 -3.97
C VAL A 89 6.92 1.65 -5.46
N ASP A 90 8.09 1.06 -5.76
CA ASP A 90 8.53 0.81 -7.13
C ASP A 90 7.62 -0.15 -7.87
N GLU A 91 7.30 -1.28 -7.22
CA GLU A 91 6.49 -2.31 -7.84
C GLU A 91 5.06 -1.81 -8.09
N LEU A 92 4.49 -1.04 -7.15
CA LEU A 92 3.18 -0.41 -7.32
C LEU A 92 3.16 0.57 -8.51
N ALA A 93 4.24 1.34 -8.71
CA ALA A 93 4.36 2.22 -9.87
C ALA A 93 4.42 1.44 -11.19
N VAL A 94 5.11 0.28 -11.21
CA VAL A 94 5.14 -0.61 -12.38
C VAL A 94 3.76 -1.20 -12.66
N VAL A 95 3.10 -1.78 -11.66
CA VAL A 95 1.78 -2.41 -11.81
C VAL A 95 0.74 -1.38 -12.24
N TYR A 96 0.83 -0.13 -11.78
CA TYR A 96 -0.05 0.97 -12.22
C TYR A 96 0.06 1.24 -13.72
N LYS A 97 1.28 1.17 -14.26
CA LYS A 97 1.55 1.30 -15.70
C LYS A 97 1.08 0.07 -16.46
N GLU A 98 1.40 -1.13 -15.99
CA GLU A 98 0.97 -2.39 -16.59
C GLU A 98 -0.56 -2.53 -16.63
N ALA A 99 -1.28 -1.93 -15.68
CA ALA A 99 -2.74 -1.90 -15.67
C ALA A 99 -3.33 -1.30 -16.95
N ALA A 100 -2.59 -0.48 -17.70
CA ALA A 100 -3.03 0.05 -18.99
C ALA A 100 -3.41 -1.05 -19.99
N LEU A 101 -2.78 -2.22 -19.88
CA LEU A 101 -2.99 -3.37 -20.77
C LEU A 101 -4.07 -4.33 -20.27
N ARG A 102 -4.69 -4.05 -19.11
CA ARG A 102 -5.63 -4.95 -18.44
C ARG A 102 -7.07 -4.55 -18.68
N THR A 103 -7.98 -5.53 -18.52
CA THR A 103 -9.42 -5.27 -18.68
C THR A 103 -9.96 -4.54 -17.45
N ALA A 104 -9.51 -4.92 -16.25
CA ALA A 104 -9.85 -4.25 -14.99
C ALA A 104 -8.97 -3.00 -14.69
N ARG A 105 -8.51 -2.29 -15.73
CA ARG A 105 -7.51 -1.20 -15.59
C ARG A 105 -7.87 -0.13 -14.55
N GLU A 106 -9.14 0.30 -14.50
CA GLU A 106 -9.58 1.40 -13.65
C GLU A 106 -9.59 0.96 -12.19
N ASP A 107 -10.09 -0.25 -11.92
CA ASP A 107 -10.13 -0.82 -10.57
C ASP A 107 -8.72 -1.05 -10.04
N ILE A 108 -7.84 -1.62 -10.85
CA ILE A 108 -6.44 -1.88 -10.49
C ILE A 108 -5.73 -0.55 -10.18
N ARG A 109 -5.87 0.46 -11.04
CA ARG A 109 -5.27 1.79 -10.82
C ARG A 109 -5.84 2.47 -9.58
N ALA A 110 -7.16 2.43 -9.38
CA ALA A 110 -7.80 3.02 -8.20
C ALA A 110 -7.30 2.38 -6.91
N ASN A 111 -7.15 1.04 -6.90
CA ASN A 111 -6.63 0.32 -5.75
C ASN A 111 -5.16 0.67 -5.47
N ILE A 112 -4.32 0.74 -6.50
CA ILE A 112 -2.91 1.12 -6.35
C ILE A 112 -2.79 2.56 -5.84
N CYS A 113 -3.59 3.49 -6.36
CA CYS A 113 -3.67 4.86 -5.85
C CYS A 113 -3.97 4.88 -4.35
N GLN A 114 -4.94 4.10 -3.89
CA GLN A 114 -5.31 4.05 -2.47
C GLN A 114 -4.17 3.53 -1.60
N ILE A 115 -3.48 2.46 -2.02
CA ILE A 115 -2.32 1.94 -1.28
C ILE A 115 -1.21 2.99 -1.20
N LEU A 116 -0.85 3.61 -2.32
CA LEU A 116 0.24 4.59 -2.33
C LEU A 116 -0.08 5.79 -1.44
N ILE A 117 -1.34 6.23 -1.41
CA ILE A 117 -1.78 7.27 -0.49
C ILE A 117 -1.62 6.83 0.97
N LEU A 118 -1.98 5.61 1.32
CA LEU A 118 -1.83 5.12 2.70
C LEU A 118 -0.37 4.98 3.10
N LEU A 119 0.48 4.49 2.20
CA LEU A 119 1.93 4.43 2.39
C LEU A 119 2.52 5.84 2.59
N GLN A 120 2.05 6.83 1.83
CA GLN A 120 2.45 8.22 2.01
C GLN A 120 2.02 8.74 3.40
N GLU A 121 0.78 8.46 3.82
CA GLU A 121 0.27 8.90 5.11
C GLU A 121 0.95 8.21 6.29
N SER A 122 1.36 6.96 6.12
CA SER A 122 1.94 6.13 7.17
C SER A 122 3.46 6.27 7.31
N LYS A 123 4.17 6.55 6.20
CA LYS A 123 5.65 6.58 6.16
C LYS A 123 6.26 7.95 5.85
N GLY A 124 5.47 8.92 5.39
CA GLY A 124 5.88 10.31 5.15
C GLY A 124 7.18 10.41 4.36
N LEU A 125 8.24 10.93 4.98
CA LEU A 125 9.54 11.17 4.34
C LEU A 125 10.18 9.94 3.69
N HIS A 126 9.96 8.73 4.23
CA HIS A 126 10.50 7.50 3.63
C HIS A 126 9.78 7.17 2.31
N PHE A 127 8.47 7.41 2.26
CA PHE A 127 7.70 7.29 1.02
C PHE A 127 8.16 8.34 0.01
N ASP A 128 8.33 9.60 0.42
CA ASP A 128 8.74 10.67 -0.48
C ASP A 128 10.10 10.38 -1.15
N ALA A 129 11.08 9.87 -0.38
CA ALA A 129 12.36 9.43 -0.93
C ALA A 129 12.20 8.24 -1.90
N ALA A 130 11.30 7.31 -1.56
CA ALA A 130 10.73 6.27 -2.43
C ALA A 130 10.28 6.78 -3.81
N TRP A 131 9.39 7.77 -3.73
CA TRP A 131 8.55 8.25 -4.81
C TRP A 131 9.23 9.28 -5.70
N ASP A 132 10.28 9.96 -5.23
CA ASP A 132 10.88 11.10 -5.93
C ASP A 132 11.31 10.77 -7.36
N LYS A 133 11.89 9.58 -7.58
CA LYS A 133 12.29 9.11 -8.91
C LYS A 133 11.13 8.86 -9.88
N HIS A 134 9.90 8.71 -9.38
CA HIS A 134 8.69 8.48 -10.16
C HIS A 134 7.94 9.77 -10.48
N ARG A 135 8.30 10.91 -9.85
CA ARG A 135 7.60 12.20 -10.04
C ARG A 135 7.67 12.74 -11.46
N SER A 136 8.74 12.41 -12.19
CA SER A 136 8.95 12.86 -13.56
C SER A 136 8.38 11.90 -14.62
N ASP A 137 7.80 10.76 -14.21
CA ASP A 137 7.23 9.79 -15.14
C ASP A 137 5.89 10.31 -15.72
N PRO A 138 5.77 10.49 -17.05
CA PRO A 138 4.55 11.01 -17.67
C PRO A 138 3.34 10.08 -17.49
N ASP A 139 3.56 8.77 -17.39
CA ASP A 139 2.49 7.78 -17.23
C ASP A 139 1.88 7.81 -15.81
N LEU A 140 2.57 8.46 -14.86
CA LEU A 140 2.17 8.57 -13.46
C LEU A 140 1.61 9.97 -13.12
N THR A 141 1.38 10.84 -14.11
CA THR A 141 0.92 12.22 -13.87
C THR A 141 -0.38 12.27 -13.03
N THR A 142 -1.38 11.44 -13.35
CA THR A 142 -2.65 11.35 -12.60
C THR A 142 -2.44 10.90 -11.14
N LEU A 143 -1.48 10.00 -10.92
CA LEU A 143 -1.14 9.47 -9.61
C LEU A 143 -0.38 10.52 -8.79
N ASN A 144 0.57 11.23 -9.41
CA ASN A 144 1.29 12.36 -8.81
C ASN A 144 0.33 13.48 -8.35
N LEU A 145 -0.69 13.80 -9.14
CA LEU A 145 -1.73 14.76 -8.76
C LEU A 145 -2.52 14.29 -7.53
N SER A 146 -2.83 13.01 -7.46
CA SER A 146 -3.58 12.40 -6.34
C SER A 146 -2.78 12.42 -5.04
N LEU A 147 -1.49 12.08 -5.10
CA LEU A 147 -0.56 12.10 -3.96
C LEU A 147 -0.25 13.54 -3.49
N SER A 148 -0.10 14.48 -4.43
CA SER A 148 0.20 15.89 -4.10
C SER A 148 -0.99 16.61 -3.47
N ARG A 149 -2.22 16.35 -3.97
CA ARG A 149 -3.45 16.95 -3.43
C ARG A 149 -3.62 16.65 -1.93
N ARG A 150 -3.25 15.45 -1.48
CA ARG A 150 -3.44 14.99 -0.11
C ARG A 150 -2.28 15.36 0.83
N SER A 151 -1.10 15.63 0.29
CA SER A 151 0.01 16.30 1.01
C SER A 151 -0.40 17.71 1.47
N ASN A 152 -1.00 18.50 0.58
CA ASN A 152 -1.29 19.92 0.84
C ASN A 152 -2.43 20.15 1.84
N THR A 153 -3.25 19.15 2.14
CA THR A 153 -4.29 19.26 3.17
C THR A 153 -3.75 19.14 4.59
N LYS A 154 -2.46 18.78 4.77
CA LYS A 154 -1.81 18.67 6.09
C LYS A 154 -0.93 19.87 6.45
N THR A 155 -0.72 20.81 5.53
CA THR A 155 0.11 22.00 5.75
C THR A 155 -0.74 23.26 5.72
N VAL A 156 -1.52 23.47 6.78
CA VAL A 156 -1.84 24.85 7.20
C VAL A 156 -0.85 25.16 8.31
N PRO A 157 0.16 26.03 8.08
CA PRO A 157 0.87 26.64 9.19
C PRO A 157 -0.12 27.58 9.87
N SER A 158 -0.52 27.24 11.09
CA SER A 158 -1.09 28.23 11.99
C SER A 158 0.09 29.06 12.51
N GLU A 159 0.46 30.11 11.78
CA GLU A 159 1.32 31.17 12.31
C GLU A 159 0.45 32.33 12.80
N ASP A 160 0.58 32.53 14.11
CA ASP A 160 0.13 33.56 15.03
C ASP A 160 -0.28 34.95 14.52
N CYS A 161 -1.23 35.54 15.26
CA CYS A 161 -1.17 36.98 15.55
C CYS A 161 -1.53 37.25 17.02
N LEU A 162 -0.51 37.21 17.88
CA LEU A 162 -0.46 37.99 19.12
C LEU A 162 -0.38 39.48 18.77
N GLN A 163 -1.34 40.31 19.23
CA GLN A 163 -1.29 41.74 19.62
C GLN A 163 -2.75 42.12 20.00
N GLN A 164 -3.15 42.78 21.09
CA GLN A 164 -2.54 43.60 22.14
C GLN A 164 -3.53 43.60 23.32
N GLY A 165 -3.03 43.48 24.55
CA GLY A 165 -3.79 43.81 25.75
C GLY A 165 -3.77 45.32 25.98
N SER A 166 -4.94 45.94 26.00
CA SER A 166 -5.15 47.30 26.50
C SER A 166 -6.22 47.27 27.57
N VAL A 167 -5.80 47.53 28.81
CA VAL A 167 -6.62 47.72 30.00
C VAL A 167 -7.38 49.04 29.89
N PRO A 168 -8.68 49.12 30.26
CA PRO A 168 -9.28 50.39 30.64
C PRO A 168 -9.14 50.61 32.15
N VAL A 169 -8.55 51.75 32.48
CA VAL A 169 -8.56 52.37 33.81
C VAL A 169 -10.01 52.76 34.15
N GLN A 170 -10.47 52.34 35.32
CA GLN A 170 -11.45 53.08 36.12
C GLN A 170 -10.96 53.10 37.57
#